data_AF-A0A3D4NMU6-F1
#
_entry.id   AF-A0A3D4NMU6-F1
#
_cell.length_a   1.000
_cell.length_b   1.000
_cell.length_c   1.000
_cell.angle_alpha   90.00
_cell.angle_beta   90.00
_cell.angle_gamma   90.00
#
_symmetry.space_group_name_H-M   'P 1'
#
loop_
_entity.id
_entity.type
_entity.pdbx_description
1 polymer ?
#
loop_
_entity_poly.entity_id
_entity_poly.type
_entity_poly.pdbx_seq_one_letter_code
_entity_poly.pdbx_strand_id
1 'polypeptide(L)'
;NQARMSAMGLPQITVVHGSATAGGAYQPGLSDYVVVVRGKAKLFLAGPPLLKAATGEIATDEELGGAEMHAQIAGTAEYLAENDA
;
A
#
# COMPACT_ATOMS: atom_id res chain seq x y z
N ASN A 1 -14.50 -1.94 8.52
CA ASN A 1 -14.72 -3.04 9.49
C ASN A 1 -13.43 -3.67 10.00
N GLN A 2 -12.32 -3.68 9.25
CA GLN A 2 -11.03 -4.25 9.66
C GLN A 2 -10.63 -3.90 11.10
N ALA A 3 -10.62 -2.60 11.46
CA ALA A 3 -10.27 -2.16 12.81
C ALA A 3 -11.11 -2.81 13.94
N ARG A 4 -12.42 -3.01 13.72
CA ARG A 4 -13.28 -3.68 14.73
C ARG A 4 -12.97 -5.17 14.83
N MET A 5 -12.70 -5.83 13.71
CA MET A 5 -12.38 -7.25 13.67
C MET A 5 -10.99 -7.51 14.29
N SER A 6 -9.99 -6.69 13.96
CA SER A 6 -8.67 -6.71 14.61
C SER A 6 -8.79 -6.51 16.13
N ALA A 7 -9.59 -5.53 16.58
CA ALA A 7 -9.86 -5.31 18.01
C ALA A 7 -10.54 -6.49 18.72
N MET A 8 -11.26 -7.35 17.99
CA MET A 8 -11.84 -8.60 18.50
C MET A 8 -10.85 -9.78 18.48
N GLY A 9 -9.60 -9.56 18.07
CA GLY A 9 -8.58 -10.59 17.91
C GLY A 9 -8.74 -11.41 16.63
N LEU A 10 -9.44 -10.90 15.61
CA LEU A 10 -9.57 -11.54 14.30
C LEU A 10 -8.53 -10.92 13.34
N PRO A 11 -7.45 -11.65 12.99
CA PRO A 11 -6.38 -11.10 12.17
C PRO A 11 -6.86 -10.60 10.81
N GLN A 12 -6.43 -9.39 10.45
CA GLN A 12 -6.67 -8.75 9.17
C GLN A 12 -5.38 -8.81 8.36
N ILE A 13 -5.39 -9.52 7.24
CA ILE A 13 -4.21 -9.72 6.41
C ILE A 13 -4.54 -9.21 5.00
N THR A 14 -3.66 -8.38 4.45
CA THR A 14 -3.79 -7.89 3.06
C THR A 14 -2.56 -8.27 2.25
N VAL A 15 -2.80 -8.77 1.04
CA VAL A 15 -1.77 -8.98 0.01
C VAL A 15 -2.02 -7.98 -1.11
N VAL A 16 -1.09 -7.04 -1.29
CA VAL A 16 -1.13 -6.04 -2.36
C VAL A 16 -0.27 -6.52 -3.52
N HIS A 17 -0.95 -7.01 -4.55
CA HIS A 17 -0.36 -7.49 -5.80
C HIS A 17 -0.75 -6.61 -7.01
N GLY A 18 -1.13 -5.36 -6.74
CA GLY A 18 -1.60 -4.39 -7.73
C GLY A 18 -1.79 -3.00 -7.11
N SER A 19 -2.76 -2.22 -7.63
CA SER A 19 -3.01 -0.86 -7.15
C SER A 19 -4.02 -0.80 -6.00
N ALA A 20 -3.66 -0.07 -4.94
CA ALA A 20 -4.51 0.31 -3.82
C ALA A 20 -4.44 1.83 -3.65
N THR A 21 -5.34 2.54 -4.33
CA THR A 21 -5.35 4.02 -4.39
C THR A 21 -6.47 4.64 -3.55
N ALA A 22 -6.23 5.83 -3.01
CA ALA A 22 -7.18 6.62 -2.25
C ALA A 22 -7.79 5.82 -1.10
N GLY A 23 -9.12 5.67 -1.06
CA GLY A 23 -9.80 4.87 -0.04
C GLY A 23 -9.35 3.41 0.00
N GLY A 24 -8.90 2.86 -1.15
CA GLY A 24 -8.36 1.50 -1.22
C GLY A 24 -7.05 1.32 -0.48
N ALA A 25 -6.26 2.39 -0.28
CA ALA A 25 -5.01 2.33 0.47
C ALA A 25 -5.23 2.06 1.98
N TYR A 26 -6.44 2.31 2.50
CA TYR A 26 -6.77 1.94 3.88
C TYR A 26 -6.92 0.43 4.06
N GLN A 27 -7.15 -0.33 2.99
CA GLN A 27 -7.26 -1.78 3.10
C GLN A 27 -5.96 -2.43 3.60
N PRO A 28 -4.77 -2.15 3.01
CA PRO A 28 -3.50 -2.49 3.64
C PRO A 28 -3.20 -1.64 4.87
N GLY A 29 -3.45 -0.32 4.85
CA GLY A 29 -3.10 0.58 5.97
C GLY A 29 -3.83 0.31 7.30
N LEU A 30 -4.90 -0.50 7.30
CA LEU A 30 -5.63 -0.93 8.49
C LEU A 30 -5.58 -2.45 8.72
N SER A 31 -4.71 -3.16 7.99
CA SER A 31 -4.45 -4.58 8.22
C SER A 31 -3.39 -4.77 9.30
N ASP A 32 -3.46 -5.90 10.01
CA ASP A 32 -2.47 -6.28 11.02
C ASP A 32 -1.17 -6.78 10.37
N TYR A 33 -1.29 -7.38 9.17
CA TYR A 33 -0.15 -7.82 8.36
C TYR A 33 -0.37 -7.48 6.89
N VAL A 34 0.66 -6.94 6.25
CA VAL A 34 0.65 -6.48 4.87
C VAL A 34 1.81 -7.12 4.11
N VAL A 35 1.45 -7.82 3.02
CA VAL A 35 2.39 -8.33 2.03
C VAL A 35 2.27 -7.47 0.77
N VAL A 36 3.39 -7.01 0.24
CA VAL A 36 3.45 -6.25 -1.03
C VAL A 36 4.28 -6.99 -2.06
N VAL A 37 3.84 -7.02 -3.31
CA VAL A 37 4.58 -7.67 -4.40
C VAL A 37 5.45 -6.64 -5.14
N ARG A 38 6.77 -6.91 -5.19
CA ARG A 38 7.77 -6.06 -5.85
C ARG A 38 7.39 -5.78 -7.31
N GLY A 39 7.50 -4.52 -7.73
CA GLY A 39 7.22 -4.08 -9.11
C GLY A 39 5.75 -4.19 -9.54
N LYS A 40 4.84 -4.55 -8.63
CA LYS A 40 3.39 -4.62 -8.89
C LYS A 40 2.58 -3.78 -7.91
N ALA A 41 2.93 -3.83 -6.63
CA ALA A 41 2.19 -3.14 -5.59
C ALA A 41 2.36 -1.62 -5.70
N LYS A 42 1.23 -0.91 -5.66
CA LYS A 42 1.17 0.55 -5.68
C LYS A 42 0.19 1.00 -4.61
N LEU A 43 0.68 1.61 -3.53
CA LEU A 43 -0.14 2.06 -2.42
C LEU A 43 0.04 3.58 -2.24
N PHE A 44 -1.05 4.34 -2.33
CA PHE A 44 -1.02 5.78 -2.05
C PHE A 44 -2.43 6.32 -1.84
N LEU A 45 -2.56 7.36 -0.99
CA LEU A 45 -3.82 8.09 -0.85
C LEU A 45 -4.10 8.99 -2.06
N ALA A 46 -3.06 9.49 -2.71
CA ALA A 46 -3.13 10.31 -3.90
C ALA A 46 -2.10 9.80 -4.90
N GLY A 47 -2.54 9.29 -6.05
CA GLY A 47 -1.63 8.81 -7.09
C GLY A 47 -0.96 9.95 -7.86
N PRO A 48 -0.03 9.63 -8.78
CA PRO A 48 0.74 10.63 -9.50
C PRO A 48 -0.07 11.72 -10.23
N PRO A 49 -1.24 11.42 -10.84
CA PRO A 49 -2.06 12.46 -11.46
C PRO A 49 -2.53 13.52 -10.46
N LEU A 50 -2.88 13.11 -9.24
CA LEU A 50 -3.36 14.02 -8.20
C LEU A 50 -2.19 14.78 -7.54
N LEU A 51 -1.05 14.12 -7.33
CA LEU A 51 0.19 14.79 -6.90
C LEU A 51 0.54 15.94 -7.85
N LYS A 52 0.59 15.66 -9.15
CA LYS A 52 0.88 16.64 -10.18
C LYS A 52 -0.14 17.77 -10.22
N ALA A 53 -1.44 17.44 -10.16
CA ALA A 53 -2.49 18.46 -10.17
C ALA A 53 -2.45 19.39 -8.96
N ALA A 54 -2.09 18.87 -7.78
CA ALA A 54 -2.08 19.63 -6.53
C ALA A 54 -0.78 20.43 -6.30
N THR A 55 0.36 19.90 -6.72
CA THR A 55 1.69 20.45 -6.35
C THR A 55 2.59 20.78 -7.54
N GLY A 56 2.28 20.26 -8.72
CA GLY A 56 3.16 20.31 -9.89
C GLY A 56 4.28 19.26 -9.87
N GLU A 57 4.47 18.52 -8.78
CA GLU A 57 5.48 17.48 -8.67
C GLU A 57 5.17 16.30 -9.61
N ILE A 58 6.23 15.74 -10.21
CA ILE A 58 6.13 14.59 -11.13
C ILE A 58 6.86 13.43 -10.47
N ALA A 59 6.14 12.35 -10.23
CA ALA A 59 6.66 11.08 -9.74
C ALA A 59 6.03 9.93 -10.52
N THR A 60 6.72 8.81 -10.64
CA THR A 60 6.16 7.55 -11.11
C THR A 60 5.38 6.84 -9.99
N ASP A 61 4.60 5.81 -10.34
CA ASP A 61 3.90 5.01 -9.34
C ASP A 61 4.86 4.36 -8.34
N GLU A 62 6.02 3.88 -8.80
CA GLU A 62 7.01 3.18 -7.96
C GLU A 62 7.71 4.15 -7.00
N GLU A 63 8.08 5.33 -7.48
CA GLU A 63 8.69 6.38 -6.64
C GLU A 63 7.73 6.90 -5.58
N LEU A 64 6.44 7.03 -5.93
CA LEU A 64 5.44 7.61 -5.02
C LEU A 64 4.95 6.61 -3.96
N GLY A 65 4.82 5.34 -4.32
CA GLY A 65 4.22 4.35 -3.43
C GLY A 65 4.41 2.91 -3.87
N GLY A 66 5.57 2.58 -4.42
CA GLY A 66 5.95 1.23 -4.79
C GLY A 66 6.17 0.31 -3.59
N ALA A 67 6.31 -0.99 -3.87
CA ALA A 67 6.44 -2.02 -2.85
C ALA A 67 7.65 -1.81 -1.94
N GLU A 68 8.80 -1.45 -2.52
CA GLU A 68 10.05 -1.26 -1.78
C GLU A 68 9.98 -0.08 -0.82
N MET A 69 9.39 1.03 -1.27
CA MET A 69 9.18 2.22 -0.45
C MET A 69 8.34 1.89 0.78
N HIS A 70 7.24 1.15 0.62
CA HIS A 70 6.38 0.77 1.74
C HIS A 70 7.03 -0.24 2.69
N ALA A 71 7.86 -1.15 2.18
CA ALA A 71 8.56 -2.15 2.99
C ALA A 71 9.82 -1.61 3.70
N GLN A 72 10.51 -0.61 3.13
CA GLN A 72 11.83 -0.17 3.62
C GLN A 72 11.83 1.25 4.22
N ILE A 73 10.91 2.12 3.79
CA ILE A 73 10.91 3.53 4.15
C ILE A 73 9.67 3.88 4.98
N ALA A 74 8.47 3.66 4.42
CA ALA A 74 7.23 4.07 5.09
C ALA A 74 6.84 3.12 6.24
N GLY A 75 7.22 1.84 6.15
CA GLY A 75 6.93 0.83 7.18
C GLY A 75 5.45 0.42 7.24
N THR A 76 4.71 0.64 6.16
CA THR A 76 3.29 0.26 5.99
C THR A 76 3.14 -1.16 5.42
N ALA A 77 4.25 -1.81 5.05
CA ALA A 77 4.28 -3.20 4.63
C ALA A 77 5.34 -3.99 5.41
N GLU A 78 4.93 -5.13 5.99
CA GLU A 78 5.84 -5.99 6.76
C GLU A 78 6.61 -6.97 5.87
N TYR A 79 6.01 -7.41 4.77
CA TYR A 79 6.58 -8.44 3.91
C TYR A 79 6.66 -7.99 2.45
N LEU A 80 7.84 -8.14 1.86
CA LEU A 80 8.08 -7.89 0.44
C LEU A 80 8.21 -9.23 -0.30
N ALA A 81 7.25 -9.52 -1.16
CA ALA A 81 7.22 -10.72 -2.00
C ALA A 81 7.81 -10.42 -3.38
N GLU A 82 8.50 -11.39 -3.97
CA GLU A 82 9.11 -11.25 -5.30
C GLU A 82 8.09 -11.45 -6.44
N ASN A 83 7.01 -12.20 -6.20
CA ASN A 83 5.93 -12.42 -7.15
C ASN A 83 4.65 -12.88 -6.42
N ASP A 84 3.60 -13.21 -7.17
CA ASP A 84 2.28 -13.59 -6.62
C ASP A 84 2.19 -15.05 -6.15
N ALA A 85 3.14 -15.90 -6.55
CA ALA A 85 3.14 -17.34 -6.29
C ALA A 85 4.09 -17.72 -5.13
#